data_AF-A0A5D2SNK0-F1
#
_entry.id   AF-A0A5D2SNK0-F1
#
_cell.length_a   1.000
_cell.length_b   1.000
_cell.length_c   1.000
_cell.angle_alpha   90.00
_cell.angle_beta   90.00
_cell.angle_gamma   90.00
#
_symmetry.space_group_name_H-M   'P 1'
#
loop_
_entity.id
_entity.type
_entity.pdbx_description
1 polymer ?
#
loop_
_entity_poly.entity_id
_entity_poly.type
_entity_poly.pdbx_seq_one_letter_code
_entity_poly.pdbx_strand_id
1 'polypeptide(L)'
;MVRGKFQIKRIENATSRQVTFSKRRNGLLKKAYELYVLCDAEVAVIIFSHKGKLYEFSSCDNMQNTIERYRQYKKDVQSNTPQIERYTQGYLFKEQILQLKAKERYMQEENAKLSAKNNGTTCSQQNAEVETELFLGLPENRCS
;
A
#
# COMPACT_ATOMS: atom_id res chain seq x y z
N MET A 1 -11.19 -18.80 30.65
CA MET A 1 -10.03 -18.86 29.73
C MET A 1 -8.98 -17.87 30.18
N VAL A 2 -7.77 -18.33 30.51
CA VAL A 2 -6.64 -17.47 30.88
C VAL A 2 -6.12 -16.73 29.65
N ARG A 3 -5.86 -15.43 29.77
CA ARG A 3 -5.37 -14.58 28.68
C ARG A 3 -3.85 -14.77 28.53
N GLY A 4 -3.43 -15.51 27.50
CA GLY A 4 -2.00 -15.67 27.18
C GLY A 4 -1.37 -14.40 26.61
N LYS A 5 -0.06 -14.22 26.82
CA LYS A 5 0.75 -13.22 26.10
C LYS A 5 0.77 -13.54 24.62
N PHE A 6 0.64 -12.52 23.77
CA PHE A 6 0.70 -12.63 22.32
C PHE A 6 1.75 -11.66 21.76
N GLN A 7 2.44 -12.08 20.70
CA GLN A 7 3.34 -11.22 19.94
C GLN A 7 2.53 -10.24 19.08
N ILE A 8 3.00 -9.00 18.93
CA ILE A 8 2.41 -8.02 18.02
C ILE A 8 2.86 -8.35 16.59
N LYS A 9 2.09 -9.19 15.92
CA LYS A 9 2.21 -9.54 14.49
C LYS A 9 0.84 -9.85 13.90
N ARG A 10 0.74 -9.94 12.57
CA ARG A 10 -0.49 -10.37 11.90
C ARG A 10 -0.90 -11.77 12.42
N ILE A 11 -2.18 -11.93 12.73
CA ILE A 11 -2.75 -13.24 13.09
C ILE A 11 -3.08 -13.95 11.79
N GLU A 12 -2.45 -15.09 11.52
CA GLU A 12 -2.62 -15.79 10.24
C GLU A 12 -3.97 -16.50 10.13
N ASN A 13 -4.40 -17.19 11.19
CA ASN A 13 -5.70 -17.84 11.22
C ASN A 13 -6.85 -16.83 11.08
N ALA A 14 -7.68 -16.98 10.04
CA ALA A 14 -8.74 -16.03 9.70
C ALA A 14 -9.83 -15.91 10.78
N THR A 15 -10.26 -17.03 11.36
CA THR A 15 -11.27 -17.06 12.41
C THR A 15 -10.77 -16.36 13.68
N SER A 16 -9.55 -16.71 14.12
CA SER A 16 -8.91 -16.07 15.27
C SER A 16 -8.69 -14.57 15.04
N ARG A 17 -8.31 -14.18 13.82
CA ARG A 17 -8.15 -12.78 13.43
C ARG A 17 -9.48 -12.02 13.50
N GLN A 18 -10.57 -12.60 13.01
CA GLN A 18 -11.91 -11.98 13.05
C GLN A 18 -12.42 -11.80 14.48
N VAL A 19 -12.27 -12.82 15.32
CA VAL A 19 -12.65 -12.75 16.74
C VAL A 19 -11.79 -11.71 17.48
N THR A 20 -10.49 -11.71 17.23
CA THR A 20 -9.57 -10.75 17.85
C THR A 20 -9.85 -9.32 17.38
N PHE A 21 -10.10 -9.12 16.09
CA PHE A 21 -10.51 -7.82 15.55
C PHE A 21 -11.75 -7.31 16.27
N SER A 22 -12.79 -8.14 16.40
CA SER A 22 -14.04 -7.74 17.07
C SER A 22 -13.81 -7.35 18.53
N LYS A 23 -13.03 -8.14 19.28
CA LYS A 23 -12.71 -7.86 20.68
C LYS A 23 -11.84 -6.62 20.86
N ARG A 24 -10.77 -6.48 20.06
CA ARG A 24 -9.85 -5.33 20.14
C ARG A 24 -10.49 -4.03 19.67
N ARG A 25 -11.27 -4.07 18.58
CA ARG A 25 -12.06 -2.94 18.10
C ARG A 25 -12.98 -2.44 19.22
N ASN A 26 -13.79 -3.32 19.81
CA ASN A 26 -14.67 -2.93 20.90
C ASN A 26 -13.90 -2.40 22.12
N GLY A 27 -12.76 -3.00 22.47
CA GLY A 27 -11.90 -2.51 23.54
C GLY A 27 -11.33 -1.11 23.26
N LEU A 28 -10.91 -0.85 22.01
CA LEU A 28 -10.41 0.45 21.58
C LEU A 28 -11.50 1.51 21.65
N LEU A 29 -12.70 1.23 21.15
CA LEU A 29 -13.83 2.18 21.21
C LEU A 29 -14.23 2.49 22.65
N LYS A 30 -14.21 1.50 23.55
CA LYS A 30 -14.43 1.73 24.98
C LYS A 30 -13.38 2.66 25.58
N LYS A 31 -12.09 2.46 25.25
CA LYS A 31 -11.01 3.34 25.71
C LYS A 31 -11.10 4.76 25.15
N ALA A 32 -11.50 4.90 23.88
CA ALA A 32 -11.76 6.19 23.27
C ALA A 32 -12.90 6.94 23.98
N TYR A 33 -13.99 6.24 24.30
CA TYR A 33 -15.10 6.78 25.07
C TYR A 33 -14.71 7.19 26.48
N GLU A 34 -13.98 6.32 27.21
CA GLU A 34 -13.45 6.65 28.54
C GLU A 34 -12.60 7.92 28.51
N LEU A 35 -11.70 8.06 27.53
CA LEU A 35 -10.84 9.23 27.39
C LEU A 35 -11.64 10.52 27.14
N TYR A 36 -12.64 10.45 26.25
CA TYR A 36 -13.54 11.57 25.99
C TYR A 36 -14.25 12.01 27.27
N VAL A 37 -14.86 11.07 28.00
CA VAL A 37 -15.65 11.39 29.21
C VAL A 37 -14.77 11.88 30.37
N LEU A 38 -13.61 11.26 30.58
CA LEU A 38 -12.76 11.58 31.74
C LEU A 38 -11.95 12.87 31.57
N CYS A 39 -11.63 13.24 30.34
CA CYS A 39 -10.70 14.35 30.07
C CYS A 39 -11.31 15.45 29.19
N ASP A 40 -12.60 15.39 28.88
CA ASP A 40 -13.29 16.31 27.96
C ASP A 40 -12.54 16.47 26.62
N ALA A 41 -12.00 15.35 26.14
CA ALA A 41 -11.16 15.32 24.94
C ALA A 41 -12.00 14.94 23.72
N GLU A 42 -11.98 15.74 22.65
CA GLU A 42 -12.63 15.34 21.40
C GLU A 42 -11.84 14.21 20.72
N VAL A 43 -12.47 13.04 20.58
CA VAL A 43 -11.85 11.81 20.09
C VAL A 43 -12.66 11.23 18.93
N ALA A 44 -11.97 10.89 17.85
CA ALA A 44 -12.53 10.14 16.72
C ALA A 44 -11.66 8.91 16.41
N VAL A 45 -12.33 7.80 16.09
CA VAL A 45 -11.69 6.53 15.72
C VAL A 45 -12.34 6.02 14.43
N ILE A 46 -11.53 5.77 13.40
CA ILE A 46 -11.95 5.24 12.10
C ILE A 46 -11.20 3.94 11.84
N ILE A 47 -11.93 2.85 11.56
CA ILE A 47 -11.36 1.52 11.37
C ILE A 47 -11.97 0.87 10.13
N PHE A 48 -11.14 0.58 9.14
CA PHE A 48 -11.52 -0.29 8.02
C PHE A 48 -11.07 -1.72 8.32
N SER A 49 -12.02 -2.65 8.30
CA SER A 49 -11.69 -4.07 8.34
C SER A 49 -10.99 -4.52 7.06
N HIS A 50 -10.38 -5.70 7.09
CA HIS A 50 -9.76 -6.30 5.91
C HIS A 50 -10.75 -6.58 4.76
N LYS A 51 -12.07 -6.54 5.02
CA LYS A 51 -13.13 -6.65 4.01
C LYS A 51 -13.64 -5.29 3.53
N GLY A 52 -12.99 -4.19 3.91
CA GLY A 52 -13.42 -2.83 3.58
C GLY A 52 -14.57 -2.28 4.42
N LYS A 53 -15.18 -3.08 5.30
CA LYS A 53 -16.26 -2.58 6.19
C LYS A 53 -15.72 -1.51 7.14
N LEU A 54 -16.38 -0.36 7.15
CA LEU A 54 -16.13 0.77 8.04
C LEU A 54 -16.73 0.50 9.42
N TYR A 55 -15.95 0.83 10.45
CA TYR A 55 -16.38 0.95 11.83
C TYR A 55 -15.82 2.27 12.37
N GLU A 56 -16.68 3.08 12.96
CA GLU A 56 -16.29 4.39 13.44
C GLU A 56 -16.91 4.72 14.80
N PHE A 57 -16.25 5.63 15.50
CA PHE A 57 -16.71 6.23 16.75
C PHE A 57 -16.27 7.69 16.78
N SER A 58 -17.17 8.57 17.20
CA SER A 58 -16.91 9.99 17.42
C SER A 58 -17.45 10.36 18.79
N SER A 59 -16.72 11.17 19.54
CA SER A 59 -17.19 11.77 20.79
C SER A 59 -18.32 12.79 20.57
N CYS A 60 -18.33 13.44 19.41
CA CYS A 60 -19.36 14.39 19.00
C CYS A 60 -20.34 13.74 18.02
N ASP A 61 -21.56 14.28 17.92
CA ASP A 61 -22.63 13.76 17.05
C ASP A 61 -22.25 13.72 15.55
N ASN A 62 -21.21 14.45 15.14
CA ASN A 62 -20.74 14.47 13.76
C ASN A 62 -19.22 14.23 13.64
N MET A 63 -18.85 13.07 13.10
CA MET A 63 -17.47 12.72 12.73
C MET A 63 -16.83 13.75 11.79
N GLN A 64 -17.61 14.37 10.91
CA GLN A 64 -17.07 15.25 9.88
C GLN A 64 -16.48 16.52 10.47
N ASN A 65 -17.06 17.03 11.56
CA ASN A 65 -16.53 18.17 12.28
C ASN A 65 -15.12 17.87 12.81
N THR A 66 -14.90 16.69 13.39
CA THR A 66 -13.59 16.26 13.89
C THR A 66 -12.57 16.16 12.76
N ILE A 67 -12.97 15.61 11.60
CA ILE A 67 -12.13 15.50 10.42
C ILE A 67 -11.78 16.88 9.84
N GLU A 68 -12.76 17.78 9.74
CA GLU A 68 -12.57 19.14 9.24
C GLU A 68 -11.64 19.94 10.14
N ARG A 69 -11.84 19.89 11.46
CA ARG A 69 -10.97 20.51 12.45
C ARG A 69 -9.54 20.01 12.34
N TYR A 70 -9.33 18.70 12.16
CA TYR A 70 -8.00 18.14 11.90
C TYR A 70 -7.39 18.64 10.58
N ARG A 71 -8.17 18.68 9.50
CA ARG A 71 -7.72 19.19 8.19
C ARG A 71 -7.31 20.66 8.28
N GLN A 72 -8.08 21.48 9.00
CA GLN A 72 -7.78 22.89 9.21
C GLN A 72 -6.49 23.06 10.02
N TYR A 73 -6.38 22.38 11.16
CA TYR A 73 -5.14 22.39 11.96
C TYR A 73 -3.91 21.99 11.15
N LYS A 74 -4.00 20.97 10.29
CA LYS A 74 -2.89 20.56 9.42
C LYS A 74 -2.51 21.61 8.39
N LYS A 75 -3.46 22.37 7.85
CA LYS A 75 -3.18 23.49 6.93
C LYS A 75 -2.46 24.61 7.67
N ASP A 76 -2.93 24.97 8.86
CA ASP A 76 -2.37 26.07 9.66
C ASP A 76 -0.96 25.75 10.17
N VAL A 77 -0.71 24.50 10.56
CA VAL A 77 0.64 24.05 10.93
C VAL A 77 1.59 24.11 9.72
N GLN A 78 1.13 23.74 8.52
CA GLN A 78 1.94 23.86 7.29
C GLN A 78 2.18 25.31 6.86
N SER A 79 1.26 26.23 7.14
CA SER A 79 1.46 27.66 6.85
C SER A 79 2.42 28.32 7.84
N ASN A 80 2.43 27.86 9.10
CA ASN A 80 3.21 28.43 10.21
C ASN A 80 4.58 27.76 10.40
N THR A 81 4.90 26.71 9.65
CA THR A 81 6.26 26.15 9.64
C THR A 81 7.21 27.24 9.11
N PRO A 82 8.32 27.58 9.81
CA PRO A 82 9.20 28.64 9.36
C PRO A 82 9.59 28.39 7.90
N GLN A 83 9.46 29.44 7.07
CA GLN A 83 9.69 29.38 5.62
C GLN A 83 10.99 28.61 5.29
N ILE A 84 12.04 28.83 6.09
CA ILE A 84 13.34 28.18 5.98
C ILE A 84 13.21 26.65 6.02
N GLU A 85 12.50 26.07 7.00
CA GLU A 85 12.34 24.60 7.10
C GLU A 85 11.57 24.02 5.90
N ARG A 86 10.56 24.76 5.39
CA ARG A 86 9.83 24.37 4.18
C ARG A 86 10.72 24.40 2.93
N TYR A 87 11.55 25.42 2.78
CA TYR A 87 12.52 25.51 1.67
C TYR A 87 13.58 24.42 1.77
N THR A 88 14.17 24.19 2.94
CA THR A 88 15.19 23.16 3.15
C THR A 88 14.64 21.77 2.88
N GLN A 89 13.44 21.47 3.40
CA GLN A 89 12.79 20.18 3.20
C GLN A 89 12.35 19.99 1.75
N GLY A 90 11.80 21.02 1.10
CA GLY A 90 11.46 20.99 -0.32
C GLY A 90 12.67 20.83 -1.24
N TYR A 91 13.79 21.47 -0.91
CA TYR A 91 15.04 21.35 -1.66
C TYR A 91 15.64 19.94 -1.55
N LEU A 92 15.68 19.38 -0.32
CA LEU A 92 16.14 18.01 -0.07
C LEU A 92 15.30 16.97 -0.82
N PHE A 93 13.97 17.11 -0.79
CA PHE A 93 13.10 16.20 -1.54
C PHE A 93 13.28 16.35 -3.05
N LYS A 94 13.44 17.57 -3.56
CA LYS A 94 13.72 17.81 -4.98
C LYS A 94 15.04 17.16 -5.41
N GLU A 95 16.07 17.25 -4.59
CA GLU A 95 17.36 16.61 -4.84
C GLU A 95 17.24 15.08 -4.84
N GLN A 96 16.57 14.49 -3.85
CA GLN A 96 16.31 13.05 -3.79
C GLN A 96 15.53 12.56 -5.01
N ILE A 97 14.51 13.31 -5.46
CA ILE A 97 13.74 12.97 -6.66
C ILE A 97 14.63 12.97 -7.91
N LEU A 98 15.53 13.95 -8.04
CA LEU A 98 16.47 14.00 -9.17
C LEU A 98 17.44 12.81 -9.15
N GLN A 99 17.97 12.46 -7.99
CA GLN A 99 18.86 11.32 -7.82
C GLN A 99 18.14 10.00 -8.14
N LEU A 100 16.91 9.81 -7.65
CA LEU A 100 16.10 8.64 -7.94
C LEU A 100 15.79 8.52 -9.44
N LYS A 101 15.44 9.62 -10.11
CA LYS A 101 15.21 9.64 -11.57
C LYS A 101 16.47 9.33 -12.37
N ALA A 102 17.63 9.83 -11.94
CA ALA A 102 18.90 9.52 -12.60
C ALA A 102 19.24 8.03 -12.46
N LYS A 103 19.04 7.47 -11.26
CA LYS A 103 19.25 6.04 -10.99
C LYS A 103 18.29 5.15 -11.77
N GLU A 104 17.04 5.57 -11.93
CA GLU A 104 16.05 4.87 -12.74
C GLU A 104 16.47 4.80 -14.22
N ARG A 105 16.95 5.91 -14.79
CA ARG A 105 17.47 5.92 -16.17
C ARG A 105 18.69 5.02 -16.33
N TYR A 106 19.63 5.06 -15.39
CA TYR A 106 20.81 4.19 -15.42
C TYR A 106 20.42 2.70 -15.43
N MET A 107 19.53 2.28 -14.51
CA MET A 107 19.04 0.90 -14.48
C MET A 107 18.29 0.51 -15.75
N GLN A 108 17.50 1.42 -16.33
CA GLN A 108 16.78 1.15 -17.58
C GLN A 108 17.75 0.94 -18.76
N GLU A 109 18.81 1.75 -18.85
CA GLU A 109 19.85 1.58 -19.86
C GLU A 109 20.65 0.29 -19.68
N GLU A 110 20.99 -0.07 -18.44
CA GLU A 110 21.67 -1.32 -18.13
C GLU A 110 20.81 -2.53 -18.52
N ASN A 111 19.52 -2.51 -18.15
CA ASN A 111 18.57 -3.55 -18.53
C ASN A 111 18.40 -3.66 -20.04
N ALA A 112 18.36 -2.54 -20.77
CA ALA A 112 18.30 -2.54 -22.24
C ALA A 112 19.56 -3.17 -22.87
N LYS A 113 20.75 -2.85 -22.33
CA LYS A 113 22.03 -3.44 -22.78
C LYS A 113 22.11 -4.94 -22.46
N LEU A 114 21.67 -5.36 -21.28
CA LEU A 114 21.63 -6.77 -20.88
C LEU A 114 20.61 -7.57 -21.71
N SER A 115 19.44 -6.99 -22.01
CA SER A 115 18.47 -7.59 -22.93
C SER A 115 19.02 -7.74 -24.35
N ALA A 116 19.74 -6.74 -24.87
CA ALA A 116 20.42 -6.83 -26.16
C ALA A 116 21.52 -7.90 -26.17
N LYS A 117 22.23 -8.10 -25.05
CA LYS A 117 23.29 -9.10 -24.91
C LYS A 117 22.75 -10.54 -24.76
N ASN A 118 21.62 -10.72 -24.07
CA ASN A 118 20.95 -12.02 -23.95
C ASN A 118 20.34 -12.50 -25.28
N ASN A 119 19.97 -11.59 -26.19
CA ASN A 119 19.55 -11.94 -27.54
C ASN A 119 20.72 -12.35 -28.47
N GLY A 120 21.97 -12.31 -27.97
CA GLY A 120 23.18 -12.74 -28.69
C GLY A 120 23.78 -14.06 -28.19
N THR A 121 23.11 -14.82 -27.32
CA THR A 121 23.63 -16.12 -26.82
C THR A 121 22.56 -17.22 -26.79
N THR A 122 21.86 -17.39 -27.91
CA THR A 122 21.28 -18.68 -28.30
C THR A 122 21.77 -19.05 -29.69
N CYS A 123 22.97 -19.63 -29.72
CA CYS A 123 23.53 -20.49 -30.77
C CYS A 123 24.77 -21.13 -30.12
N SER A 124 24.97 -22.44 -29.98
CA SER A 124 24.38 -23.61 -30.60
C SER A 124 24.97 -24.84 -29.90
N GLN A 125 24.17 -25.82 -29.47
CA GLN A 125 24.65 -27.19 -29.37
C GLN A 125 23.55 -28.17 -29.79
N GLN A 126 23.72 -28.64 -31.02
CA GLN A 126 23.35 -29.95 -31.57
C GLN A 126 21.88 -30.37 -31.47
N ASN A 127 21.21 -30.47 -32.62
CA ASN A 127 20.58 -31.72 -33.03
C ASN A 127 20.31 -31.72 -34.53
N ALA A 128 20.58 -32.89 -35.10
CA ALA A 128 20.52 -33.22 -36.51
C ALA A 128 19.12 -33.01 -37.10
N GLU A 129 19.14 -32.77 -38.40
CA GLU A 129 18.06 -32.93 -39.38
C GLU A 129 17.14 -34.11 -39.03
N VAL A 130 15.91 -33.81 -38.61
CA VAL A 130 14.76 -34.72 -38.71
C VAL A 130 13.56 -33.88 -39.10
N GLU A 131 13.19 -33.94 -40.38
CA GLU A 131 11.88 -33.53 -40.84
C GLU A 131 10.81 -34.27 -40.03
N THR A 132 9.91 -33.51 -39.41
CA THR A 132 8.59 -34.02 -39.06
C THR A 132 7.57 -32.98 -39.52
N GLU A 133 6.94 -33.26 -40.64
CA GLU A 133 5.73 -32.54 -41.05
C GLU A 133 4.66 -32.74 -39.99
N LEU A 134 4.11 -31.65 -39.46
CA LEU A 134 2.83 -31.68 -38.78
C LEU A 134 1.93 -30.60 -39.36
N PHE A 135 1.25 -30.99 -40.44
CA PHE A 135 0.13 -30.28 -41.02
C PHE A 135 -1.05 -30.30 -40.04
N LEU A 136 -1.42 -29.14 -39.50
CA LEU A 136 -2.75 -28.90 -38.92
C LEU A 136 -3.22 -27.50 -39.29
N GLY A 137 -3.63 -27.35 -40.55
CA GLY A 137 -4.45 -26.22 -40.98
C GLY A 137 -5.81 -26.25 -40.28
N LEU A 138 -6.23 -25.11 -39.74
CA LEU A 138 -7.64 -24.87 -39.41
C LEU A 138 -8.41 -24.54 -40.69
N PRO A 139 -9.67 -25.01 -40.84
CA PRO A 139 -10.36 -25.01 -42.11
C PRO A 139 -10.92 -23.62 -42.42
N GLU A 140 -10.55 -23.05 -43.56
CA GLU A 140 -11.31 -21.95 -44.15
C GLU A 140 -12.26 -22.48 -45.23
N ASN A 141 -13.53 -22.19 -44.97
CA ASN A 141 -14.69 -22.44 -45.82
C ASN A 141 -14.55 -21.76 -47.20
N ARG A 142 -14.98 -22.45 -48.27
CA ARG A 142 -16.16 -22.12 -49.10
C ARG A 142 -16.03 -22.65 -50.54
N CYS A 143 -17.14 -23.22 -51.01
CA CYS A 143 -17.73 -23.17 -52.36
C CYS A 143 -16.80 -23.46 -53.57
N SER A 144 -17.10 -24.46 -54.39
CA SER A 144 -18.35 -24.61 -55.15
C SER A 144 -18.57 -26.06 -55.58
#